data_AF-A0AAV2ZB40-F1
#
_entry.id   AF-A0AAV2ZB40-F1
#
_cell.length_a   1.000
_cell.length_b   1.000
_cell.length_c   1.000
_cell.angle_alpha   90.00
_cell.angle_beta   90.00
_cell.angle_gamma   90.00
#
_symmetry.space_group_name_H-M   'P 1'
#
loop_
_entity.id
_entity.type
_entity.pdbx_description
1 polymer ?
#
loop_
_entity_poly.entity_id
_entity_poly.type
_entity_poly.pdbx_seq_one_letter_code
_entity_poly.pdbx_strand_id
1 'polypeptide(L)'
;MRWFSTLLAALSLVSALVQAASPRGPIIGVFAHPFARHGEYIAASYVKWVESAGGRVVPIPYSAPKEYLKELVPQLNGLLFPGGAANVNDRAEYMYQLALELNDQGVHYPVWGTCLGFEWLLQLTASDLDAVQGGFDSMNISMALNFTEDARQSRLFAQASDDLFLWIGERPLTMNNHMQGIATEHFAKTQKLTDFYTVLSTNVDRNNREFISTIEAKKYPIFAVQFHPEKNNFEYGEYDDGTPYEVIDHSYEAILMSQYFANFFINEARKNDLRFKDPKVEQAALIYNYQTYTVKYPGFVESYVFKHDAKQEYWSIM
;
A
#
# COMPACT_ATOMS: atom_id res chain seq x y z
N MET A 1 0.92 -59.04 39.96
CA MET A 1 1.62 -57.74 40.07
C MET A 1 1.55 -57.04 38.72
N ARG A 2 0.60 -56.13 38.53
CA ARG A 2 0.52 -55.28 37.34
C ARG A 2 0.91 -53.86 37.76
N TRP A 3 1.98 -53.38 37.17
CA TRP A 3 2.51 -52.04 37.35
C TRP A 3 1.66 -51.06 36.57
N PHE A 4 1.14 -50.01 37.21
CA PHE A 4 0.58 -48.85 36.54
C PHE A 4 1.63 -47.74 36.59
N SER A 5 2.27 -47.47 35.45
CA SER A 5 3.11 -46.31 35.22
C SER A 5 2.22 -45.20 34.67
N THR A 6 1.95 -44.16 35.45
CA THR A 6 1.26 -42.95 34.99
C THR A 6 2.30 -41.98 34.42
N LEU A 7 2.26 -41.78 33.10
CA LEU A 7 3.02 -40.74 32.41
C LEU A 7 2.28 -39.40 32.61
N LEU A 8 2.89 -38.45 33.30
CA LEU A 8 2.45 -37.04 33.26
C LEU A 8 3.00 -36.39 31.98
N ALA A 9 2.11 -36.08 31.04
CA ALA A 9 2.42 -35.20 29.93
C ALA A 9 2.29 -33.75 30.40
N ALA A 10 3.41 -33.01 30.42
CA ALA A 10 3.41 -31.58 30.64
C ALA A 10 2.94 -30.87 29.36
N LEU A 11 1.73 -30.31 29.37
CA LEU A 11 1.26 -29.40 28.32
C LEU A 11 1.86 -28.02 28.56
N SER A 12 2.84 -27.64 27.74
CA SER A 12 3.27 -26.25 27.58
C SER A 12 2.20 -25.48 26.79
N LEU A 13 1.33 -24.78 27.50
CA LEU A 13 0.43 -23.78 26.91
C LEU A 13 1.27 -22.58 26.43
N VAL A 14 1.61 -22.58 25.14
CA VAL A 14 2.01 -21.35 24.45
C VAL A 14 0.75 -20.52 24.29
N SER A 15 0.53 -19.56 25.18
CA SER A 15 -0.50 -18.55 25.00
C SER A 15 -0.09 -17.66 23.82
N ALA A 16 -0.57 -17.98 22.63
CA ALA A 16 -0.67 -16.99 21.57
C ALA A 16 -1.60 -15.90 22.12
N LEU A 17 -1.02 -14.76 22.52
CA LEU A 17 -1.79 -13.56 22.78
C LEU A 17 -2.47 -13.21 21.45
N VAL A 18 -3.73 -13.63 21.31
CA VAL A 18 -4.63 -13.04 20.33
C VAL A 18 -4.76 -11.59 20.78
N GLN A 19 -3.96 -10.71 20.17
CA GLN A 19 -4.14 -9.26 20.30
C GLN A 19 -5.60 -9.02 19.92
N ALA A 20 -6.45 -8.71 20.90
CA ALA A 20 -7.85 -8.46 20.64
C ALA A 20 -7.92 -7.32 19.62
N ALA A 21 -8.44 -7.61 18.42
CA ALA A 21 -8.61 -6.60 17.40
C ALA A 21 -9.40 -5.43 18.02
N SER A 22 -8.86 -4.20 17.89
CA SER A 22 -9.55 -3.00 18.35
C SER A 22 -11.00 -3.04 17.83
N PRO A 23 -12.02 -2.86 18.70
CA PRO A 23 -13.43 -2.99 18.32
C PRO A 23 -13.87 -1.97 17.26
N ARG A 24 -13.01 -1.01 16.89
CA ARG A 24 -13.29 0.03 15.91
C ARG A 24 -12.64 -0.21 14.55
N GLY A 25 -11.71 -1.16 14.42
CA GLY A 25 -10.92 -1.38 13.21
C GLY A 25 -9.91 -0.26 12.90
N PRO A 26 -8.82 -0.56 12.16
CA PRO A 26 -7.75 0.41 11.87
C PRO A 26 -8.21 1.49 10.89
N ILE A 27 -7.64 2.70 11.03
CA ILE A 27 -7.83 3.84 10.14
C ILE A 27 -6.55 4.10 9.36
N ILE A 28 -6.63 4.08 8.04
CA ILE A 28 -5.49 4.30 7.14
C ILE A 28 -5.59 5.70 6.54
N GLY A 29 -4.48 6.43 6.57
CA GLY A 29 -4.33 7.66 5.78
C GLY A 29 -3.99 7.32 4.33
N VAL A 30 -4.83 7.75 3.37
CA VAL A 30 -4.55 7.57 1.94
C VAL A 30 -4.16 8.93 1.37
N PHE A 31 -2.93 9.05 0.86
CA PHE A 31 -2.43 10.32 0.34
C PHE A 31 -2.96 10.63 -1.05
N ALA A 32 -3.49 11.84 -1.24
CA ALA A 32 -4.05 12.29 -2.50
C ALA A 32 -2.97 12.68 -3.51
N HIS A 33 -3.38 12.80 -4.77
CA HIS A 33 -2.57 13.28 -5.88
C HIS A 33 -3.16 14.55 -6.48
N PRO A 34 -2.35 15.43 -7.10
CA PRO A 34 -2.86 16.59 -7.83
C PRO A 34 -3.72 16.15 -9.04
N PHE A 35 -4.90 16.74 -9.19
CA PHE A 35 -5.82 16.51 -10.30
C PHE A 35 -5.82 17.67 -11.31
N ALA A 36 -5.74 18.90 -10.81
CA ALA A 36 -5.75 20.13 -11.59
C ALA A 36 -5.10 21.26 -10.77
N ARG A 37 -5.00 22.48 -11.32
CA ARG A 37 -4.38 23.64 -10.66
C ARG A 37 -4.89 23.90 -9.23
N HIS A 38 -6.15 23.53 -8.93
CA HIS A 38 -6.81 23.78 -7.65
C HIS A 38 -7.54 22.55 -7.08
N GLY A 39 -7.22 21.35 -7.57
CA GLY A 39 -7.91 20.14 -7.12
C GLY A 39 -6.97 18.96 -6.98
N GLU A 40 -7.33 18.07 -6.08
CA GLU A 40 -6.65 16.82 -5.78
C GLU A 40 -7.64 15.68 -5.87
N TYR A 41 -7.12 14.46 -5.95
CA TYR A 41 -7.95 13.27 -6.01
C TYR A 41 -7.32 12.07 -5.32
N ILE A 42 -8.19 11.13 -4.94
CA ILE A 42 -7.84 9.76 -4.60
C ILE A 42 -8.72 8.87 -5.50
N ALA A 43 -8.11 7.94 -6.24
CA ALA A 43 -8.87 6.93 -6.96
C ALA A 43 -9.66 6.07 -5.97
N ALA A 44 -10.95 5.84 -6.23
CA ALA A 44 -11.83 5.18 -5.27
C ALA A 44 -11.44 3.71 -5.03
N SER A 45 -10.74 3.07 -5.98
CA SER A 45 -10.20 1.71 -5.84
C SER A 45 -9.29 1.56 -4.62
N TYR A 46 -8.43 2.54 -4.30
CA TYR A 46 -7.60 2.49 -3.08
C TYR A 46 -8.44 2.49 -1.80
N VAL A 47 -9.52 3.27 -1.78
CA VAL A 47 -10.44 3.34 -0.64
C VAL A 47 -11.17 2.01 -0.47
N LYS A 48 -11.77 1.51 -1.57
CA LYS A 48 -12.47 0.22 -1.60
C LYS A 48 -11.55 -0.94 -1.20
N TRP A 49 -10.29 -0.90 -1.61
CA TRP A 49 -9.28 -1.91 -1.27
C TRP A 49 -8.93 -1.93 0.22
N VAL A 50 -8.79 -0.76 0.86
CA VAL A 50 -8.64 -0.68 2.32
C VAL A 50 -9.89 -1.18 3.05
N GLU A 51 -11.07 -0.74 2.61
CA GLU A 51 -12.34 -1.09 3.24
C GLU A 51 -12.71 -2.57 3.10
N SER A 52 -12.34 -3.22 2.00
CA SER A 52 -12.60 -4.65 1.77
C SER A 52 -11.86 -5.56 2.76
N ALA A 53 -10.77 -5.08 3.38
CA ALA A 53 -10.03 -5.78 4.42
C ALA A 53 -10.42 -5.34 5.85
N GLY A 54 -11.48 -4.54 5.98
CA GLY A 54 -12.02 -4.06 7.26
C GLY A 54 -11.22 -2.90 7.85
N GLY A 55 -10.53 -2.12 7.02
CA GLY A 55 -9.99 -0.81 7.38
C GLY A 55 -11.00 0.31 7.15
N ARG A 56 -10.69 1.51 7.64
CA ARG A 56 -11.40 2.76 7.34
C ARG A 56 -10.39 3.76 6.78
N VAL A 57 -10.84 4.72 5.97
CA VAL A 57 -9.92 5.66 5.31
C VAL A 57 -10.12 7.09 5.81
N VAL A 58 -9.01 7.78 6.03
CA VAL A 58 -8.94 9.23 6.07
C VAL A 58 -8.19 9.70 4.82
N PRO A 59 -8.80 10.52 3.95
CA PRO A 59 -8.08 11.14 2.85
C PRO A 59 -7.06 12.13 3.41
N ILE A 60 -5.82 12.06 2.94
CA ILE A 60 -4.77 13.03 3.25
C ILE A 60 -4.47 13.82 1.99
N PRO A 61 -4.90 15.09 1.93
CA PRO A 61 -4.65 15.94 0.78
C PRO A 61 -3.16 16.16 0.46
N TYR A 62 -2.85 16.27 -0.84
CA TYR A 62 -1.49 16.40 -1.38
C TYR A 62 -0.79 17.67 -0.89
N SER A 63 -1.54 18.76 -0.72
CA SER A 63 -1.09 20.07 -0.27
C SER A 63 -1.24 20.29 1.24
N ALA A 64 -1.54 19.25 2.02
CA ALA A 64 -1.78 19.37 3.45
C ALA A 64 -0.64 20.15 4.17
N PRO A 65 -0.97 21.08 5.10
CA PRO A 65 0.04 21.73 5.94
C PRO A 65 0.81 20.71 6.79
N LYS A 66 2.11 20.92 7.01
CA LYS A 66 2.93 20.00 7.81
C LYS A 66 2.45 19.93 9.26
N GLU A 67 1.94 21.04 9.80
CA GLU A 67 1.37 21.12 11.15
C GLU A 67 0.16 20.19 11.28
N TYR A 68 -0.73 20.19 10.28
CA TYR A 68 -1.86 19.27 10.20
C TYR A 68 -1.39 17.81 10.12
N LEU A 69 -0.39 17.51 9.29
CA LEU A 69 0.17 16.15 9.17
C LEU A 69 0.78 15.66 10.49
N LYS A 70 1.49 16.55 11.20
CA LYS A 70 2.10 16.25 12.50
C LYS A 70 1.06 15.86 13.55
N GLU A 71 -0.12 16.46 13.50
CA GLU A 71 -1.22 16.12 14.40
C GLU A 71 -1.99 14.88 13.93
N LEU A 72 -2.18 14.72 12.62
CA LEU A 72 -3.00 13.65 12.03
C LEU A 72 -2.29 12.29 12.07
N VAL A 73 -1.06 12.20 11.57
CA VAL A 73 -0.36 10.93 11.34
C VAL A 73 -0.27 10.07 12.62
N PRO A 74 0.07 10.61 13.81
CA PRO A 74 0.10 9.83 15.04
C PRO A 74 -1.27 9.37 15.55
N GLN A 75 -2.37 9.71 14.88
CA GLN A 75 -3.74 9.27 15.19
C GLN A 75 -4.28 8.22 14.21
N LEU A 76 -3.52 7.91 13.15
CA LEU A 76 -3.83 6.89 12.16
C LEU A 76 -3.10 5.59 12.50
N ASN A 77 -3.56 4.46 11.95
CA ASN A 77 -2.97 3.15 12.18
C ASN A 77 -1.97 2.73 11.08
N GLY A 78 -1.84 3.53 10.02
CA GLY A 78 -0.93 3.29 8.91
C GLY A 78 -1.12 4.31 7.79
N LEU A 79 -0.21 4.30 6.81
CA LEU A 79 -0.25 5.18 5.64
C LEU A 79 -0.23 4.37 4.33
N LEU A 80 -0.95 4.87 3.33
CA LEU A 80 -0.92 4.37 1.96
C LEU A 80 -0.53 5.50 1.02
N PHE A 81 0.55 5.29 0.27
CA PHE A 81 0.96 6.10 -0.88
C PHE A 81 0.48 5.43 -2.17
N PRO A 82 -0.57 5.97 -2.83
CA PRO A 82 -1.15 5.36 -4.01
C PRO A 82 -0.34 5.64 -5.28
N GLY A 83 -0.66 4.93 -6.35
CA GLY A 83 -0.17 5.20 -7.69
C GLY A 83 -0.66 6.55 -8.23
N GLY A 84 0.04 7.08 -9.23
CA GLY A 84 -0.23 8.40 -9.79
C GLY A 84 0.87 8.82 -10.76
N ALA A 85 1.00 10.12 -11.00
CA ALA A 85 2.02 10.68 -11.90
C ALA A 85 2.70 11.96 -11.35
N ALA A 86 2.57 12.22 -10.05
CA ALA A 86 3.13 13.41 -9.42
C ALA A 86 4.57 13.15 -8.92
N ASN A 87 5.37 14.21 -8.84
CA ASN A 87 6.66 14.14 -8.17
C ASN A 87 6.45 13.94 -6.66
N VAL A 88 7.39 13.22 -6.03
CA VAL A 88 7.48 13.17 -4.57
C VAL A 88 7.63 14.59 -4.05
N ASN A 89 6.84 14.95 -3.04
CA ASN A 89 6.86 16.27 -2.43
C ASN A 89 7.31 16.19 -0.97
N ASP A 90 7.53 17.36 -0.37
CA ASP A 90 7.95 17.49 1.02
C ASP A 90 6.87 17.10 2.04
N ARG A 91 5.62 16.81 1.61
CA ARG A 91 4.55 16.27 2.47
C ARG A 91 4.66 14.75 2.56
N ALA A 92 4.88 14.09 1.43
CA ALA A 92 5.20 12.67 1.39
C ALA A 92 6.48 12.36 2.19
N GLU A 93 7.53 13.17 2.00
CA GLU A 93 8.77 13.08 2.80
C GLU A 93 8.47 13.22 4.30
N TYR A 94 7.69 14.24 4.69
CA TYR A 94 7.40 14.50 6.09
C TYR A 94 6.57 13.37 6.75
N MET A 95 5.57 12.85 6.06
CA MET A 95 4.80 11.69 6.57
C MET A 95 5.65 10.43 6.66
N TYR A 96 6.57 10.21 5.71
CA TYR A 96 7.51 9.10 5.76
C TYR A 96 8.43 9.21 6.98
N GLN A 97 8.98 10.40 7.25
CA GLN A 97 9.79 10.66 8.44
C GLN A 97 9.01 10.41 9.74
N LEU A 98 7.77 10.91 9.85
CA LEU A 98 6.91 10.65 11.01
C LEU A 98 6.63 9.15 11.20
N ALA A 99 6.41 8.40 10.11
CA ALA A 99 6.22 6.95 10.19
C ALA A 99 7.48 6.22 10.71
N LEU A 100 8.68 6.62 10.25
CA LEU A 100 9.94 6.08 10.76
C LEU A 100 10.14 6.41 12.24
N GLU A 101 9.88 7.66 12.64
CA GLU A 101 9.98 8.12 14.04
C GLU A 101 9.04 7.34 14.97
N LEU A 102 7.79 7.09 14.55
CA LEU A 102 6.85 6.27 15.31
C LEU A 102 7.36 4.85 15.50
N ASN A 103 7.92 4.24 14.46
CA ASN A 103 8.52 2.91 14.54
C ASN A 103 9.77 2.89 15.42
N ASP A 104 10.63 3.90 15.36
CA ASP A 104 11.81 4.00 16.23
C ASP A 104 11.43 4.23 17.71
N GLN A 105 10.25 4.77 17.97
CA GLN A 105 9.64 4.86 19.31
C GLN A 105 8.92 3.57 19.74
N GLY A 106 8.94 2.52 18.92
CA GLY A 106 8.35 1.21 19.23
C GLY A 106 6.88 1.04 18.83
N VAL A 107 6.30 1.98 18.07
CA VAL A 107 4.95 1.83 17.50
C VAL A 107 5.05 1.07 16.18
N HIS A 108 4.37 -0.08 16.06
CA HIS A 108 4.30 -0.81 14.78
C HIS A 108 3.44 -0.03 13.76
N TYR A 109 4.06 0.86 13.00
CA TYR A 109 3.35 1.81 12.13
C TYR A 109 3.59 1.48 10.65
N PRO A 110 2.67 0.76 9.97
CA PRO A 110 2.88 0.33 8.61
C PRO A 110 2.70 1.41 7.56
N VAL A 111 3.50 1.31 6.50
CA VAL A 111 3.38 2.14 5.29
C VAL A 111 3.30 1.23 4.07
N TRP A 112 2.33 1.49 3.19
CA TRP A 112 2.14 0.79 1.92
C TRP A 112 2.37 1.73 0.74
N GLY A 113 3.22 1.32 -0.20
CA GLY A 113 3.43 2.02 -1.47
C GLY A 113 2.91 1.22 -2.67
N THR A 114 2.20 1.87 -3.59
CA THR A 114 1.72 1.26 -4.84
C THR A 114 2.15 2.09 -6.04
N CYS A 115 2.80 1.47 -7.04
CA CYS A 115 3.32 2.12 -8.24
C CYS A 115 4.13 3.39 -7.91
N LEU A 116 3.57 4.59 -8.14
CA LEU A 116 4.22 5.84 -7.75
C LEU A 116 4.58 5.89 -6.25
N GLY A 117 3.76 5.31 -5.37
CA GLY A 117 4.09 5.19 -3.95
C GLY A 117 5.29 4.27 -3.69
N PHE A 118 5.51 3.24 -4.50
CA PHE A 118 6.72 2.42 -4.47
C PHE A 118 7.93 3.25 -4.91
N GLU A 119 7.81 4.00 -6.00
CA GLU A 119 8.87 4.88 -6.51
C GLU A 119 9.27 5.94 -5.48
N TRP A 120 8.30 6.59 -4.82
CA TRP A 120 8.56 7.57 -3.77
C TRP A 120 9.27 6.96 -2.58
N LEU A 121 8.89 5.77 -2.12
CA LEU A 121 9.55 5.12 -0.98
C LEU A 121 11.03 4.82 -1.28
N LEU A 122 11.35 4.44 -2.53
CA LEU A 122 12.74 4.28 -2.97
C LEU A 122 13.48 5.61 -2.95
N GLN A 123 12.91 6.65 -3.57
CA GLN A 123 13.54 7.99 -3.63
C GLN A 123 13.79 8.57 -2.24
N LEU A 124 12.81 8.45 -1.33
CA LEU A 124 12.89 8.94 0.04
C LEU A 124 13.94 8.17 0.85
N THR A 125 13.98 6.84 0.73
CA THR A 125 14.96 6.00 1.44
C THR A 125 16.38 6.23 0.93
N ALA A 126 16.57 6.37 -0.38
CA ALA A 126 17.85 6.72 -0.97
C ALA A 126 18.24 8.19 -0.71
N SER A 127 17.26 9.04 -0.38
CA SER A 127 17.38 10.51 -0.42
C SER A 127 17.93 10.97 -1.77
N ASP A 128 17.43 10.36 -2.84
CA ASP A 128 17.92 10.52 -4.21
C ASP A 128 16.75 10.33 -5.19
N LEU A 129 16.45 11.37 -5.97
CA LEU A 129 15.38 11.31 -6.97
C LEU A 129 15.74 10.39 -8.13
N ASP A 130 17.03 10.22 -8.42
CA ASP A 130 17.53 9.38 -9.52
C ASP A 130 17.58 7.89 -9.16
N ALA A 131 17.19 7.53 -7.92
CA ALA A 131 16.99 6.14 -7.51
C ALA A 131 15.94 5.42 -8.39
N VAL A 132 15.02 6.17 -8.98
CA VAL A 132 14.00 5.69 -9.91
C VAL A 132 14.35 6.16 -11.32
N GLN A 133 14.16 5.27 -12.30
CA GLN A 133 14.56 5.44 -13.69
C GLN A 133 13.37 5.31 -14.61
N GLY A 134 13.36 6.13 -15.66
CA GLY A 134 12.38 6.01 -16.74
C GLY A 134 12.76 4.96 -17.79
N GLY A 135 11.89 4.81 -18.77
CA GLY A 135 12.15 4.02 -19.98
C GLY A 135 11.81 2.53 -19.85
N PHE A 136 10.96 2.17 -18.89
CA PHE A 136 10.36 0.84 -18.84
C PHE A 136 9.12 0.78 -19.74
N ASP A 137 8.98 -0.29 -20.52
CA ASP A 137 7.77 -0.59 -21.31
C ASP A 137 6.86 -1.55 -20.54
N SER A 138 6.25 -0.99 -19.49
CA SER A 138 5.37 -1.69 -18.53
C SER A 138 4.02 -0.99 -18.38
N MET A 139 3.62 -0.18 -19.35
CA MET A 139 2.29 0.42 -19.42
C MET A 139 1.29 -0.62 -19.91
N ASN A 140 0.12 -0.66 -19.27
CA ASN A 140 -1.01 -1.50 -19.64
C ASN A 140 -0.62 -2.96 -19.93
N ILE A 141 -0.09 -3.67 -18.92
CA ILE A 141 0.27 -5.09 -19.01
C ILE A 141 0.03 -5.80 -17.67
N SER A 142 -0.60 -6.98 -17.70
CA SER A 142 -0.66 -7.84 -16.51
C SER A 142 0.43 -8.90 -16.55
N MET A 143 1.11 -9.11 -15.42
CA MET A 143 2.30 -9.96 -15.31
C MET A 143 2.22 -10.92 -14.12
N ALA A 144 2.90 -12.07 -14.22
CA ALA A 144 3.20 -12.92 -13.07
C ALA A 144 4.42 -12.35 -12.34
N LEU A 145 4.58 -12.59 -11.04
CA LEU A 145 5.75 -12.14 -10.29
C LEU A 145 6.90 -13.14 -10.41
N ASN A 146 8.09 -12.66 -10.80
CA ASN A 146 9.30 -13.47 -10.69
C ASN A 146 9.78 -13.40 -9.24
N PHE A 147 9.36 -14.35 -8.40
CA PHE A 147 9.75 -14.36 -6.99
C PHE A 147 11.25 -14.57 -6.80
N THR A 148 11.82 -13.86 -5.83
CA THR A 148 13.17 -14.14 -5.32
C THR A 148 13.12 -15.29 -4.31
N GLU A 149 14.29 -15.79 -3.91
CA GLU A 149 14.40 -16.80 -2.85
C GLU A 149 13.90 -16.30 -1.48
N ASP A 150 13.81 -14.98 -1.28
CA ASP A 150 13.34 -14.36 -0.03
C ASP A 150 11.81 -14.25 0.06
N ALA A 151 11.11 -14.39 -1.07
CA ALA A 151 9.69 -14.16 -1.15
C ALA A 151 8.89 -15.04 -0.17
N ARG A 152 9.11 -16.35 -0.19
CA ARG A 152 8.21 -17.30 0.49
C ARG A 152 8.23 -17.17 2.02
N GLN A 153 9.37 -16.80 2.59
CA GLN A 153 9.59 -16.58 4.03
C GLN A 153 9.39 -15.12 4.46
N SER A 154 9.18 -14.21 3.51
CA SER A 154 8.93 -12.79 3.80
C SER A 154 7.69 -12.57 4.65
N ARG A 155 7.60 -11.42 5.32
CA ARG A 155 6.37 -11.09 6.05
C ARG A 155 5.18 -10.99 5.09
N LEU A 156 5.41 -10.37 3.93
CA LEU A 156 4.38 -10.11 2.94
C LEU A 156 3.74 -11.38 2.36
N PHE A 157 4.51 -12.46 2.15
CA PHE A 157 4.00 -13.67 1.50
C PHE A 157 3.97 -14.93 2.39
N ALA A 158 4.53 -14.90 3.62
CA ALA A 158 4.56 -16.08 4.49
C ALA A 158 3.18 -16.65 4.84
N GLN A 159 2.12 -15.83 4.78
CA GLN A 159 0.74 -16.26 5.03
C GLN A 159 -0.05 -16.59 3.76
N ALA A 160 0.53 -16.46 2.57
CA ALA A 160 -0.13 -16.86 1.35
C ALA A 160 -0.27 -18.39 1.35
N SER A 161 -1.46 -18.89 0.97
CA SER A 161 -1.63 -20.31 0.68
C SER A 161 -0.72 -20.73 -0.46
N ASP A 162 -0.33 -22.01 -0.52
CA ASP A 162 0.49 -22.55 -1.61
C ASP A 162 -0.08 -22.23 -3.00
N ASP A 163 -1.38 -22.42 -3.19
CA ASP A 163 -2.06 -22.15 -4.47
C ASP A 163 -1.97 -20.68 -4.85
N LEU A 164 -2.28 -19.76 -3.92
CA LEU A 164 -2.18 -18.33 -4.18
C LEU A 164 -0.75 -17.89 -4.50
N PHE A 165 0.24 -18.37 -3.74
CA PHE A 165 1.65 -18.05 -4.00
C PHE A 165 2.05 -18.55 -5.40
N LEU A 166 1.63 -19.77 -5.77
CA LEU A 166 1.87 -20.33 -7.11
C LEU A 166 1.20 -19.49 -8.21
N TRP A 167 -0.08 -19.13 -8.04
CA TRP A 167 -0.80 -18.34 -9.04
C TRP A 167 -0.19 -16.97 -9.28
N ILE A 168 0.25 -16.28 -8.22
CA ILE A 168 0.93 -14.99 -8.35
C ILE A 168 2.25 -15.15 -9.13
N GLY A 169 2.95 -16.28 -8.96
CA GLY A 169 4.22 -16.55 -9.64
C GLY A 169 4.10 -17.06 -11.08
N GLU A 170 2.94 -17.60 -11.48
CA GLU A 170 2.79 -18.25 -12.79
C GLU A 170 1.74 -17.62 -13.71
N ARG A 171 0.84 -16.76 -13.18
CA ARG A 171 -0.26 -16.18 -13.94
C ARG A 171 -0.16 -14.66 -14.04
N PRO A 172 -0.61 -14.05 -15.14
CA PRO A 172 -0.54 -12.62 -15.34
C PRO A 172 -1.59 -11.86 -14.51
N LEU A 173 -1.47 -11.89 -13.18
CA LEU A 173 -2.46 -11.31 -12.26
C LEU A 173 -2.18 -9.83 -11.93
N THR A 174 -0.91 -9.40 -12.02
CA THR A 174 -0.48 -8.10 -11.51
C THR A 174 -0.54 -7.02 -12.58
N MET A 175 -1.51 -6.10 -12.49
CA MET A 175 -1.65 -4.99 -13.44
C MET A 175 -0.51 -3.98 -13.26
N ASN A 176 0.30 -3.82 -14.31
CA ASN A 176 1.36 -2.82 -14.40
C ASN A 176 0.91 -1.68 -15.31
N ASN A 177 1.08 -0.44 -14.84
CA ASN A 177 0.80 0.76 -15.61
C ASN A 177 1.83 1.86 -15.32
N HIS A 178 3.10 1.56 -15.54
CA HIS A 178 4.22 2.45 -15.23
C HIS A 178 5.27 2.51 -16.34
N MET A 179 5.98 3.63 -16.39
CA MET A 179 7.18 3.85 -17.22
C MET A 179 8.42 4.13 -16.38
N GLN A 180 8.24 4.23 -15.07
CA GLN A 180 9.23 4.54 -14.05
C GLN A 180 9.35 3.33 -13.13
N GLY A 181 10.55 3.06 -12.65
CA GLY A 181 10.81 1.96 -11.73
C GLY A 181 12.29 1.90 -11.38
N ILE A 182 12.72 0.83 -10.74
CA ILE A 182 14.14 0.62 -10.43
C ILE A 182 14.64 -0.68 -11.04
N ALA A 183 15.68 -0.57 -11.88
CA ALA A 183 16.34 -1.74 -12.44
C ALA A 183 17.04 -2.54 -11.32
N THR A 184 17.06 -3.87 -11.42
CA THR A 184 17.69 -4.75 -10.43
C THR A 184 19.16 -4.39 -10.18
N GLU A 185 19.92 -4.12 -11.24
CA GLU A 185 21.30 -3.67 -11.13
C GLU A 185 21.47 -2.32 -10.42
N HIS A 186 20.54 -1.39 -10.62
CA HIS A 186 20.61 -0.09 -9.97
C HIS A 186 20.28 -0.19 -8.49
N PHE A 187 19.24 -0.96 -8.14
CA PHE A 187 18.93 -1.29 -6.76
C PHE A 187 20.15 -1.89 -6.04
N ALA A 188 20.79 -2.88 -6.65
CA ALA A 188 21.98 -3.54 -6.09
C ALA A 188 23.18 -2.59 -5.86
N LYS A 189 23.29 -1.52 -6.66
CA LYS A 189 24.36 -0.50 -6.54
C LYS A 189 24.03 0.60 -5.52
N THR A 190 22.77 0.71 -5.09
CA THR A 190 22.32 1.76 -4.18
C THR A 190 22.29 1.24 -2.75
N GLN A 191 23.42 1.38 -2.02
CA GLN A 191 23.62 0.80 -0.69
C GLN A 191 22.50 1.14 0.32
N LYS A 192 21.98 2.38 0.30
CA LYS A 192 20.87 2.78 1.19
C LYS A 192 19.62 1.92 0.98
N LEU A 193 19.34 1.50 -0.26
CA LEU A 193 18.19 0.66 -0.59
C LEU A 193 18.47 -0.80 -0.21
N THR A 194 19.65 -1.32 -0.53
CA THR A 194 20.01 -2.70 -0.18
C THR A 194 20.14 -2.91 1.32
N ASP A 195 20.51 -1.90 2.09
CA ASP A 195 20.51 -1.95 3.56
C ASP A 195 19.11 -1.94 4.14
N PHE A 196 18.18 -1.22 3.50
CA PHE A 196 16.85 -0.97 4.04
C PHE A 196 15.80 -2.01 3.63
N TYR A 197 15.86 -2.50 2.39
CA TYR A 197 14.83 -3.34 1.78
C TYR A 197 15.33 -4.74 1.44
N THR A 198 14.42 -5.70 1.52
CA THR A 198 14.52 -7.02 0.90
C THR A 198 13.65 -7.01 -0.37
N VAL A 199 14.21 -7.53 -1.46
CA VAL A 199 13.51 -7.67 -2.74
C VAL A 199 12.77 -9.00 -2.75
N LEU A 200 11.46 -8.97 -2.99
CA LEU A 200 10.61 -10.16 -2.97
C LEU A 200 10.24 -10.64 -4.37
N SER A 201 10.17 -9.73 -5.34
CA SER A 201 9.97 -10.12 -6.74
C SER A 201 10.57 -9.12 -7.71
N THR A 202 10.85 -9.61 -8.92
CA THR A 202 11.17 -8.82 -10.09
C THR A 202 10.14 -9.05 -11.20
N ASN A 203 10.22 -8.24 -12.24
CA ASN A 203 9.50 -8.41 -13.50
C ASN A 203 10.40 -7.97 -14.65
N VAL A 204 10.06 -8.40 -15.87
CA VAL A 204 10.77 -8.03 -17.10
C VAL A 204 9.79 -7.34 -18.03
N ASP A 205 10.12 -6.13 -18.47
CA ASP A 205 9.29 -5.33 -19.35
C ASP A 205 9.29 -5.85 -20.81
N ARG A 206 8.52 -5.23 -21.71
CA ARG A 206 8.46 -5.65 -23.13
C ARG A 206 9.78 -5.46 -23.89
N ASN A 207 10.71 -4.67 -23.36
CA ASN A 207 12.04 -4.44 -23.92
C ASN A 207 13.12 -5.31 -23.24
N ASN A 208 12.71 -6.34 -22.51
CA ASN A 208 13.59 -7.26 -21.80
C ASN A 208 14.46 -6.59 -20.73
N ARG A 209 13.95 -5.50 -20.12
CA ARG A 209 14.60 -4.81 -19.01
C ARG A 209 13.98 -5.28 -17.70
N GLU A 210 14.81 -5.82 -16.82
CA GLU A 210 14.37 -6.30 -15.50
C GLU A 210 14.26 -5.15 -14.49
N PHE A 211 13.18 -5.17 -13.70
CA PHE A 211 12.92 -4.21 -12.63
C PHE A 211 12.40 -4.89 -11.37
N ILE A 212 12.58 -4.23 -10.23
CA ILE A 212 12.06 -4.66 -8.93
C ILE A 212 10.55 -4.39 -8.88
N SER A 213 9.75 -5.40 -8.54
CA SER A 213 8.28 -5.27 -8.51
C SER A 213 7.67 -5.38 -7.12
N THR A 214 8.36 -5.97 -6.14
CA THR A 214 7.90 -6.05 -4.75
C THR A 214 9.08 -5.94 -3.77
N ILE A 215 8.92 -5.12 -2.73
CA ILE A 215 9.88 -4.98 -1.63
C ILE A 215 9.19 -4.97 -0.27
N GLU A 216 9.92 -5.39 0.77
CA GLU A 216 9.59 -5.11 2.16
C GLU A 216 10.82 -4.58 2.91
N ALA A 217 10.64 -3.63 3.82
CA ALA A 217 11.76 -3.13 4.62
C ALA A 217 12.22 -4.18 5.63
N LYS A 218 13.52 -4.25 5.92
CA LYS A 218 14.07 -5.29 6.81
C LYS A 218 13.64 -5.09 8.27
N LYS A 219 13.65 -3.84 8.73
CA LYS A 219 13.35 -3.46 10.12
C LYS A 219 11.92 -2.91 10.29
N TYR A 220 11.47 -2.09 9.36
CA TYR A 220 10.22 -1.34 9.47
C TYR A 220 9.06 -2.11 8.78
N PRO A 221 7.80 -1.95 9.22
CA PRO A 221 6.63 -2.48 8.53
C PRO A 221 6.27 -1.66 7.27
N ILE A 222 7.26 -1.43 6.41
CA ILE A 222 7.11 -0.70 5.15
C ILE A 222 7.12 -1.72 4.01
N PHE A 223 6.10 -1.67 3.16
CA PHE A 223 5.89 -2.60 2.05
C PHE A 223 5.55 -1.83 0.80
N ALA A 224 6.02 -2.28 -0.35
CA ALA A 224 5.69 -1.62 -1.59
C ALA A 224 5.65 -2.58 -2.79
N VAL A 225 4.72 -2.29 -3.69
CA VAL A 225 4.50 -3.02 -4.94
C VAL A 225 4.51 -2.03 -6.11
N GLN A 226 5.19 -2.37 -7.20
CA GLN A 226 5.21 -1.54 -8.41
C GLN A 226 3.91 -1.69 -9.23
N PHE A 227 3.23 -2.84 -9.10
CA PHE A 227 1.94 -3.13 -9.73
C PHE A 227 0.76 -2.64 -8.87
N HIS A 228 -0.45 -2.77 -9.40
CA HIS A 228 -1.69 -2.23 -8.82
C HIS A 228 -2.65 -3.33 -8.31
N PRO A 229 -2.50 -3.81 -7.06
CA PRO A 229 -3.41 -4.83 -6.52
C PRO A 229 -4.84 -4.32 -6.35
N GLU A 230 -5.08 -3.02 -6.23
CA GLU A 230 -6.42 -2.44 -6.07
C GLU A 230 -7.27 -2.56 -7.34
N LYS A 231 -6.64 -2.63 -8.52
CA LYS A 231 -7.34 -2.57 -9.82
C LYS A 231 -8.17 -3.81 -10.10
N ASN A 232 -7.67 -5.00 -9.75
CA ASN A 232 -8.31 -6.28 -10.08
C ASN A 232 -9.77 -6.37 -9.61
N ASN A 233 -10.10 -5.74 -8.47
CA ASN A 233 -11.43 -5.81 -7.87
C ASN A 233 -12.34 -4.63 -8.23
N PHE A 234 -11.77 -3.48 -8.64
CA PHE A 234 -12.49 -2.21 -8.55
C PHE A 234 -12.39 -1.31 -9.77
N GLU A 235 -11.48 -1.57 -10.73
CA GLU A 235 -11.34 -0.75 -11.93
C GLU A 235 -11.81 -1.51 -13.18
N TYR A 236 -12.82 -0.97 -13.85
CA TYR A 236 -13.50 -1.56 -15.02
C TYR A 236 -13.75 -0.48 -16.09
N GLY A 237 -12.79 0.42 -16.28
CA GLY A 237 -12.89 1.44 -17.31
C GLY A 237 -13.00 0.82 -18.69
N GLU A 238 -13.78 1.44 -19.57
CA GLU A 238 -13.99 1.00 -20.95
C GLU A 238 -13.82 2.19 -21.89
N TYR A 239 -13.44 1.91 -23.14
CA TYR A 239 -13.61 2.86 -24.24
C TYR A 239 -15.08 2.91 -24.69
N ASP A 240 -15.45 3.89 -25.52
CA ASP A 240 -16.83 4.08 -26.00
C ASP A 240 -17.41 2.86 -26.75
N ASP A 241 -16.55 1.99 -27.28
CA ASP A 241 -16.92 0.75 -27.97
C ASP A 241 -17.10 -0.47 -27.04
N GLY A 242 -16.96 -0.26 -25.72
CA GLY A 242 -17.07 -1.30 -24.70
C GLY A 242 -15.82 -2.16 -24.55
N THR A 243 -14.71 -1.82 -25.22
CA THR A 243 -13.43 -2.52 -24.99
C THR A 243 -12.82 -2.07 -23.66
N PRO A 244 -12.26 -3.00 -22.84
CA PRO A 244 -11.59 -2.62 -21.59
C PRO A 244 -10.45 -1.62 -21.81
N TYR A 245 -10.42 -0.57 -20.99
CA TYR A 245 -9.42 0.49 -21.07
C TYR A 245 -8.01 -0.02 -20.73
N GLU A 246 -7.94 -0.87 -19.69
CA GLU A 246 -6.72 -1.51 -19.22
C GLU A 246 -6.85 -3.04 -19.30
N VAL A 247 -5.74 -3.74 -19.55
CA VAL A 247 -5.65 -5.21 -19.55
C VAL A 247 -5.53 -5.76 -18.12
N ILE A 248 -6.48 -5.40 -17.28
CA ILE A 248 -6.58 -5.86 -15.89
C ILE A 248 -7.12 -7.29 -15.88
N ASP A 249 -6.46 -8.18 -15.14
CA ASP A 249 -6.99 -9.51 -14.87
C ASP A 249 -8.09 -9.43 -13.78
N HIS A 250 -9.32 -9.82 -14.15
CA HIS A 250 -10.49 -9.88 -13.26
C HIS A 250 -10.89 -11.32 -12.90
N SER A 251 -9.99 -12.29 -13.07
CA SER A 251 -10.20 -13.68 -12.66
C SER A 251 -10.38 -13.82 -11.15
N TYR A 252 -10.90 -14.97 -10.74
CA TYR A 252 -11.04 -15.32 -9.33
C TYR A 252 -9.68 -15.26 -8.60
N GLU A 253 -8.62 -15.72 -9.25
CA GLU A 253 -7.26 -15.74 -8.72
C GLU A 253 -6.69 -14.32 -8.54
N ALA A 254 -6.93 -13.43 -9.51
CA ALA A 254 -6.56 -12.02 -9.41
C ALA A 254 -7.30 -11.31 -8.27
N ILE A 255 -8.58 -11.63 -8.08
CA ILE A 255 -9.39 -11.09 -6.98
C ILE A 255 -8.88 -11.58 -5.61
N LEU A 256 -8.51 -12.87 -5.51
CA LEU A 256 -7.91 -13.42 -4.30
C LEU A 256 -6.55 -12.77 -3.99
N MET A 257 -5.72 -12.54 -5.01
CA MET A 257 -4.46 -11.82 -4.85
C MET A 257 -4.69 -10.40 -4.33
N SER A 258 -5.59 -9.64 -4.94
CA SER A 258 -5.93 -8.28 -4.49
C SER A 258 -6.37 -8.26 -3.03
N GLN A 259 -7.29 -9.15 -2.66
CA GLN A 259 -7.81 -9.25 -1.30
C GLN A 259 -6.74 -9.71 -0.31
N TYR A 260 -5.80 -10.57 -0.72
CA TYR A 260 -4.68 -11.00 0.11
C TYR A 260 -3.79 -9.82 0.51
N PHE A 261 -3.37 -9.01 -0.47
CA PHE A 261 -2.54 -7.84 -0.18
C PHE A 261 -3.28 -6.82 0.72
N ALA A 262 -4.58 -6.62 0.49
CA ALA A 262 -5.40 -5.76 1.36
C ALA A 262 -5.42 -6.30 2.80
N ASN A 263 -5.74 -7.59 2.96
CA ASN A 263 -5.79 -8.24 4.27
C ASN A 263 -4.44 -8.16 4.98
N PHE A 264 -3.34 -8.40 4.27
CA PHE A 264 -1.99 -8.29 4.82
C PHE A 264 -1.74 -6.88 5.37
N PHE A 265 -1.94 -5.83 4.56
CA PHE A 265 -1.66 -4.46 4.99
C PHE A 265 -2.53 -4.03 6.17
N ILE A 266 -3.83 -4.34 6.14
CA ILE A 266 -4.72 -4.00 7.25
C ILE A 266 -4.40 -4.84 8.50
N ASN A 267 -3.90 -6.06 8.37
CA ASN A 267 -3.40 -6.84 9.51
C ASN A 267 -2.13 -6.23 10.12
N GLU A 268 -1.24 -5.64 9.32
CA GLU A 268 -0.11 -4.86 9.85
C GLU A 268 -0.61 -3.64 10.64
N ALA A 269 -1.66 -2.96 10.15
CA ALA A 269 -2.21 -1.77 10.81
C ALA A 269 -2.93 -2.08 12.13
N ARG A 270 -3.38 -3.33 12.33
CA ARG A 270 -3.96 -3.80 13.60
C ARG A 270 -2.92 -3.99 14.71
N LYS A 271 -1.62 -3.91 14.42
CA LYS A 271 -0.54 -4.14 15.38
C LYS A 271 -0.15 -2.89 16.19
N ASN A 272 -0.91 -1.80 16.06
CA ASN A 272 -0.79 -0.62 16.93
C ASN A 272 -2.16 -0.16 17.45
N ASP A 273 -2.17 0.51 18.60
CA ASP A 273 -3.38 1.01 19.27
C ASP A 273 -3.59 2.54 19.08
N LEU A 274 -3.01 3.10 18.01
CA LEU A 274 -3.21 4.51 17.66
C LEU A 274 -4.67 4.77 17.32
N ARG A 275 -5.12 5.99 17.64
CA ARG A 275 -6.51 6.41 17.49
C ARG A 275 -6.62 7.93 17.55
N PHE A 276 -7.70 8.45 16.98
CA PHE A 276 -8.09 9.83 17.20
C PHE A 276 -8.36 10.10 18.68
N LYS A 277 -7.95 11.29 19.14
CA LYS A 277 -8.19 11.75 20.51
C LYS A 277 -9.66 12.09 20.74
N ASP A 278 -10.31 12.70 19.73
CA ASP A 278 -11.73 13.05 19.76
C ASP A 278 -12.50 12.24 18.69
N PRO A 279 -13.50 11.43 19.10
CA PRO A 279 -14.37 10.69 18.18
C PRO A 279 -15.15 11.56 17.18
N LYS A 280 -15.45 12.83 17.51
CA LYS A 280 -16.10 13.76 16.58
C LYS A 280 -15.16 14.16 15.44
N VAL A 281 -13.90 14.39 15.78
CA VAL A 281 -12.85 14.68 14.80
C VAL A 281 -12.60 13.47 13.92
N GLU A 282 -12.55 12.27 14.51
CA GLU A 282 -12.50 11.01 13.76
C GLU A 282 -13.64 10.95 12.74
N GLN A 283 -14.89 11.10 13.18
CA GLN A 283 -16.06 11.00 12.32
C GLN A 283 -16.03 12.04 11.18
N ALA A 284 -15.55 13.25 11.43
CA ALA A 284 -15.45 14.30 10.42
C ALA A 284 -14.29 14.08 9.42
N ALA A 285 -13.21 13.42 9.85
CA ALA A 285 -12.04 13.15 9.01
C ALA A 285 -12.23 11.98 8.03
N LEU A 286 -13.16 11.06 8.32
CA LEU A 286 -13.36 9.85 7.52
C LEU A 286 -13.82 10.14 6.09
N ILE A 287 -13.42 9.26 5.16
CA ILE A 287 -13.79 9.31 3.74
C ILE A 287 -15.30 9.26 3.50
N TYR A 288 -16.08 8.77 4.46
CA TYR A 288 -17.55 8.69 4.41
C TYR A 288 -18.26 10.05 4.27
N ASN A 289 -17.55 11.15 4.53
CA ASN A 289 -18.08 12.50 4.34
C ASN A 289 -17.85 13.05 2.92
N TYR A 290 -17.28 12.25 2.02
CA TYR A 290 -16.91 12.66 0.66
C TYR A 290 -17.67 11.85 -0.39
N GLN A 291 -17.93 12.47 -1.54
CA GLN A 291 -18.59 11.84 -2.68
C GLN A 291 -17.58 11.46 -3.76
N THR A 292 -17.88 10.39 -4.50
CA THR A 292 -17.14 9.96 -5.68
C THR A 292 -17.65 10.65 -6.94
N TYR A 293 -16.76 10.78 -7.93
CA TYR A 293 -17.03 11.32 -9.26
C TYR A 293 -16.30 10.48 -10.31
N THR A 294 -16.73 10.55 -11.57
CA THR A 294 -16.12 9.81 -12.69
C THR A 294 -15.10 10.66 -13.47
N VAL A 295 -14.53 11.70 -12.87
CA VAL A 295 -13.68 12.70 -13.56
C VAL A 295 -12.35 12.16 -14.10
N LYS A 296 -11.96 10.95 -13.67
CA LYS A 296 -10.77 10.24 -14.12
C LYS A 296 -11.10 9.01 -14.97
N TYR A 297 -12.37 8.82 -15.34
CA TYR A 297 -12.77 7.77 -16.26
C TYR A 297 -12.08 7.97 -17.63
N PRO A 298 -11.65 6.90 -18.32
CA PRO A 298 -11.76 5.50 -17.93
C PRO A 298 -10.63 4.96 -17.05
N GLY A 299 -9.54 5.71 -16.82
CA GLY A 299 -8.39 5.21 -16.04
C GLY A 299 -8.70 4.89 -14.57
N PHE A 300 -9.67 5.59 -13.99
CA PHE A 300 -10.31 5.23 -12.73
C PHE A 300 -11.83 5.39 -12.88
N VAL A 301 -12.59 4.34 -12.59
CA VAL A 301 -14.07 4.35 -12.69
C VAL A 301 -14.67 5.41 -11.80
N GLU A 302 -14.14 5.54 -10.58
CA GLU A 302 -14.54 6.55 -9.61
C GLU A 302 -13.31 7.17 -8.94
N SER A 303 -13.44 8.43 -8.54
CA SER A 303 -12.43 9.17 -7.80
C SER A 303 -13.09 10.13 -6.83
N TYR A 304 -12.54 10.21 -5.62
CA TYR A 304 -12.81 11.31 -4.70
C TYR A 304 -12.05 12.54 -5.17
N VAL A 305 -12.69 13.71 -5.15
CA VAL A 305 -12.07 14.98 -5.55
C VAL A 305 -12.11 15.96 -4.39
N PHE A 306 -10.97 16.56 -4.07
CA PHE A 306 -10.81 17.54 -3.01
C PHE A 306 -10.45 18.88 -3.64
N LYS A 307 -11.25 19.93 -3.38
CA LYS A 307 -11.01 21.27 -3.94
C LYS A 307 -10.28 22.15 -2.92
N HIS A 308 -9.31 22.93 -3.38
CA HIS A 308 -8.57 23.90 -2.57
C HIS A 308 -9.32 25.21 -2.33
N ASP A 309 -10.47 25.40 -2.98
CA ASP A 309 -11.28 26.63 -2.85
C ASP A 309 -11.97 26.75 -1.47
N ALA A 310 -11.86 25.70 -0.66
CA ALA A 310 -12.36 25.65 0.70
C ALA A 310 -11.33 26.26 1.68
N LYS A 311 -11.78 27.18 2.54
CA LYS A 311 -10.94 27.95 3.49
C LYS A 311 -10.02 27.06 4.33
N GLN A 312 -8.90 27.61 4.82
CA GLN A 312 -7.92 26.91 5.66
C GLN A 312 -8.51 26.22 6.92
N GLU A 313 -9.73 26.56 7.32
CA GLU A 313 -10.49 25.97 8.43
C GLU A 313 -10.74 24.44 8.27
N TYR A 314 -10.56 23.86 7.08
CA TYR A 314 -10.62 22.41 6.86
C TYR A 314 -9.40 21.64 7.39
N TRP A 315 -8.28 22.33 7.68
CA TRP A 315 -7.00 21.71 8.07
C TRP A 315 -6.75 21.73 9.58
N SER A 316 -7.78 21.92 10.40
CA SER A 316 -7.62 21.90 11.85
C SER A 316 -8.14 20.61 12.45
N ILE A 317 -7.31 19.92 13.22
CA ILE A 317 -7.74 18.89 14.16
C ILE A 317 -8.20 19.63 15.43
N MET A 318 -9.40 20.24 15.39
CA MET A 318 -10.01 20.89 16.57
C MET A 318 -10.83 19.89 17.37
#